data_AF-A0A257JIH1-F1
#
_entry.id   AF-A0A257JIH1-F1
#
_cell.length_a   1.000
_cell.length_b   1.000
_cell.length_c   1.000
_cell.angle_alpha   90.00
_cell.angle_beta   90.00
_cell.angle_gamma   90.00
#
_symmetry.space_group_name_H-M   'P 1'
#
loop_
_entity.id
_entity.type
_entity.pdbx_description
1 polymer ?
#
loop_
_entity_poly.entity_id
_entity_poly.type
_entity_poly.pdbx_seq_one_letter_code
_entity_poly.pdbx_strand_id
1 'polypeptide(L)'
;DPRTLVPLDESCILASVEKTGRLVLVDESRDRCSAASHIAAIVADKAFSSLRAPIRRVTVPDVAMPYAPNLEQLVMPSVERIVATVKDLPDLRA
;
A
#
# COMPACT_ATOMS: atom_id res chain seq x y z
N ASP A 1 -9.11 -0.16 -6.30
CA ASP A 1 -9.30 1.29 -6.40
C ASP A 1 -10.38 1.70 -5.40
N PRO A 2 -10.02 2.44 -4.34
CA PRO A 2 -10.98 2.82 -3.30
C PRO A 2 -11.98 3.89 -3.75
N ARG A 3 -11.66 4.72 -4.75
CA ARG A 3 -12.44 5.89 -5.25
C ARG A 3 -12.78 6.98 -4.23
N THR A 4 -13.16 6.62 -3.00
CA THR A 4 -13.57 7.50 -1.92
C THR A 4 -12.74 7.18 -0.69
N LEU A 5 -12.13 8.20 -0.07
CA LEU A 5 -11.42 8.05 1.21
C LEU A 5 -12.32 8.33 2.42
N VAL A 6 -13.32 9.20 2.25
CA VAL A 6 -14.23 9.58 3.34
C VAL A 6 -15.67 9.65 2.79
N PRO A 7 -16.54 8.68 3.13
CA PRO A 7 -16.25 7.44 3.86
C PRO A 7 -15.51 6.41 2.97
N LEU A 8 -14.52 5.72 3.54
CA LEU A 8 -13.82 4.61 2.88
C LEU A 8 -14.69 3.35 2.85
N ASP A 9 -14.76 2.67 1.71
CA ASP A 9 -15.36 1.33 1.63
C ASP A 9 -14.40 0.27 2.18
N GLU A 10 -14.34 0.19 3.51
CA GLU A 10 -13.51 -0.78 4.22
C GLU A 10 -13.95 -2.22 3.94
N SER A 11 -15.25 -2.44 3.73
CA SER A 11 -15.83 -3.77 3.58
C SER A 11 -15.28 -4.50 2.36
N CYS A 12 -15.16 -3.81 1.23
CA CYS A 12 -14.60 -4.34 0.00
C CYS A 12 -13.11 -4.67 0.14
N ILE A 13 -12.34 -3.81 0.82
CA ILE A 13 -10.90 -4.03 1.05
C ILE A 13 -10.69 -5.24 1.94
N LEU A 14 -11.40 -5.34 3.07
CA LEU A 14 -11.27 -6.45 4.01
C LEU A 14 -11.64 -7.79 3.35
N ALA A 15 -12.74 -7.86 2.61
CA ALA A 15 -13.14 -9.08 1.90
C ALA A 15 -12.08 -9.53 0.86
N SER A 16 -11.45 -8.58 0.17
CA SER A 16 -10.35 -8.88 -0.78
C SER A 16 -9.09 -9.40 -0.06
N VAL A 17 -8.76 -8.82 1.10
CA VAL A 17 -7.63 -9.26 1.92
C VAL A 17 -7.90 -10.63 2.53
N GLU A 18 -9.12 -10.94 2.97
CA GLU A 18 -9.48 -12.28 3.45
C GLU A 18 -9.31 -13.34 2.37
N LYS A 19 -9.69 -13.03 1.13
CA LYS A 19 -9.55 -13.94 -0.01
C LYS A 19 -8.08 -14.18 -0.40
N THR A 20 -7.27 -13.13 -0.42
CA THR A 20 -5.89 -13.18 -0.96
C THR A 20 -4.82 -13.36 0.10
N GLY A 21 -5.11 -12.97 1.34
CA GLY A 21 -4.19 -12.93 2.47
C GLY A 21 -2.98 -12.02 2.29
N ARG A 22 -2.95 -11.14 1.28
CA ARG A 22 -1.80 -10.28 0.97
C ARG A 22 -2.29 -8.91 0.53
N LEU A 23 -1.59 -7.85 0.94
CA LEU A 23 -1.96 -6.48 0.60
C LEU A 23 -0.72 -5.66 0.21
N VAL A 24 -0.79 -5.04 -0.98
CA VAL A 24 0.13 -4.00 -1.43
C VAL A 24 -0.69 -2.75 -1.70
N LEU A 25 -0.30 -1.63 -1.08
CA LEU A 25 -0.93 -0.33 -1.26
C LEU A 25 -0.04 0.55 -2.12
N VAL A 26 -0.65 1.32 -3.02
CA VAL A 26 0.03 2.28 -3.89
C VAL A 26 -0.62 3.63 -3.68
N ASP A 27 0.17 4.65 -3.38
CA ASP A 27 -0.30 6.02 -3.12
C ASP A 27 0.81 6.99 -3.53
N GLU A 28 0.46 8.04 -4.28
CA GLU A 28 1.39 9.08 -4.72
C GLU A 28 1.67 10.11 -3.61
N SER A 29 0.98 9.98 -2.48
CA SER A 29 1.28 10.71 -1.26
C SER A 29 2.53 10.15 -0.58
N ARG A 30 2.99 10.88 0.44
CA ARG A 30 4.06 10.44 1.34
C ARG A 30 3.64 9.18 2.10
N ASP A 31 4.61 8.40 2.58
CA ASP A 31 4.29 7.24 3.41
C ASP A 31 3.54 7.66 4.67
N ARG A 32 4.04 8.66 5.40
CA ARG A 32 3.44 9.08 6.68
C ARG A 32 2.13 9.82 6.49
N CYS A 33 1.17 9.52 7.37
CA CYS A 33 -0.13 10.20 7.47
C CYS A 33 -0.93 10.24 6.16
N SER A 34 -0.78 9.24 5.30
CA SER A 34 -1.48 9.11 4.03
C SER A 34 -2.63 8.12 4.05
N ALA A 35 -3.39 8.06 2.96
CA ALA A 35 -4.44 7.07 2.77
C ALA A 35 -3.87 5.64 2.85
N ALA A 36 -2.71 5.40 2.22
CA ALA A 36 -2.03 4.10 2.34
C ALA A 36 -1.71 3.74 3.80
N SER A 37 -1.21 4.69 4.61
CA SER A 37 -0.97 4.44 6.03
C SER A 37 -2.23 4.13 6.82
N HIS A 38 -3.32 4.86 6.56
CA HIS A 38 -4.59 4.64 7.23
C HIS A 38 -5.22 3.29 6.87
N ILE A 39 -5.25 2.94 5.58
CA ILE A 39 -5.78 1.64 5.11
C ILE A 39 -4.95 0.49 5.67
N ALA A 40 -3.62 0.62 5.72
CA ALA A 40 -2.75 -0.38 6.32
C ALA A 40 -3.09 -0.62 7.79
N ALA A 41 -3.34 0.45 8.56
CA ALA A 41 -3.76 0.34 9.96
C ALA A 41 -5.12 -0.35 10.10
N ILE A 42 -6.13 0.03 9.31
CA ILE A 42 -7.46 -0.60 9.34
C ILE A 42 -7.37 -2.12 9.08
N VAL A 43 -6.62 -2.52 8.05
CA VAL A 43 -6.47 -3.93 7.71
C VAL A 43 -5.66 -4.68 8.76
N ALA A 44 -4.61 -4.06 9.32
CA ALA A 44 -3.86 -4.64 10.42
C ALA A 44 -4.74 -4.82 11.67
N ASP A 45 -5.66 -3.90 11.97
CA ASP A 45 -6.54 -4.01 13.14
C ASP A 45 -7.65 -5.04 12.95
N LYS A 46 -8.29 -5.05 11.77
CA LYS A 46 -9.53 -5.83 11.53
C LYS A 46 -9.31 -7.18 10.85
N ALA A 47 -8.22 -7.36 10.12
CA ALA A 47 -7.96 -8.56 9.31
C ALA A 47 -6.56 -9.15 9.53
N PHE A 48 -5.92 -8.88 10.69
CA PHE A 48 -4.61 -9.43 11.03
C PHE A 48 -4.52 -10.95 10.83
N SER A 49 -5.53 -11.67 11.31
CA SER A 49 -5.61 -13.14 11.24
C SER A 49 -5.74 -13.68 9.82
N SER A 50 -6.07 -12.85 8.84
CA SER A 50 -6.17 -13.23 7.43
C SER A 50 -4.87 -12.99 6.66
N LEU A 51 -3.95 -12.18 7.20
CA LEU A 51 -2.68 -11.87 6.54
C LEU A 51 -1.73 -13.08 6.54
N ARG A 52 -1.20 -13.38 5.36
CA ARG A 52 -0.16 -14.39 5.08
C ARG A 52 1.20 -13.75 4.79
N ALA A 53 1.26 -12.43 4.65
CA ALA A 53 2.46 -11.66 4.36
C ALA A 53 2.34 -10.29 5.03
N PRO A 54 3.46 -9.59 5.29
CA PRO A 54 3.40 -8.22 5.79
C PRO A 54 2.73 -7.30 4.75
N ILE A 55 1.95 -6.32 5.22
CA ILE A 55 1.40 -5.28 4.35
C ILE A 55 2.56 -4.45 3.79
N ARG A 56 2.61 -4.27 2.47
CA ARG A 56 3.60 -3.42 1.80
C ARG A 56 2.95 -2.17 1.23
N ARG A 57 3.72 -1.08 1.20
CA ARG A 57 3.29 0.23 0.72
C ARG A 57 4.32 0.73 -0.30
N VAL A 58 3.83 1.14 -1.46
CA VAL A 58 4.61 1.78 -2.54
C VAL A 58 4.15 3.23 -2.57
N THR A 59 4.93 4.07 -1.90
CA THR A 59 4.60 5.48 -1.65
C THR A 59 5.80 6.37 -1.93
N VAL A 60 5.55 7.67 -2.00
CA VAL A 60 6.62 8.66 -2.08
C VAL A 60 7.37 8.69 -0.74
N PRO A 61 8.72 8.65 -0.75
CA PRO A 61 9.51 8.76 0.48
C PRO A 61 9.29 10.11 1.18
N ASP A 62 9.61 10.18 2.48
CA ASP A 62 9.46 11.39 3.31
C ASP A 62 10.53 12.47 3.01
N VAL A 63 10.64 12.88 1.75
CA VAL A 63 11.58 13.89 1.24
C VAL A 63 10.83 15.02 0.50
N ALA A 64 11.33 16.25 0.56
CA ALA A 64 10.72 17.35 -0.20
C ALA A 64 10.56 16.97 -1.68
N MET A 65 9.40 17.30 -2.28
CA MET A 65 9.10 16.92 -3.66
C MET A 65 10.11 17.62 -4.59
N PRO A 66 10.90 16.88 -5.38
CA PRO A 66 11.86 17.49 -6.29
C PRO A 66 11.15 18.20 -7.44
N TYR A 67 11.69 19.34 -7.87
CA TYR A 67 11.21 20.05 -9.06
C TYR A 67 11.71 19.42 -10.37
N ALA A 68 12.94 18.90 -10.36
CA ALA A 68 13.55 18.36 -11.56
C ALA A 68 12.87 17.05 -11.97
N PRO A 69 12.39 16.89 -13.23
CA PRO A 69 11.59 15.72 -13.63
C PRO A 69 12.30 14.38 -13.45
N ASN A 70 13.61 14.34 -13.63
CA ASN A 70 14.41 13.15 -13.39
C ASN A 70 14.43 12.74 -11.92
N LEU A 71 14.41 13.70 -10.99
CA LEU A 71 14.37 13.44 -9.55
C LEU A 71 12.94 13.13 -9.07
N GLU A 72 11.93 13.77 -9.67
CA GLU A 72 10.52 13.46 -9.42
C GLU A 72 10.20 12.00 -9.76
N GLN A 73 10.63 11.53 -10.94
CA GLN A 73 10.45 10.14 -11.36
C GLN A 73 11.11 9.12 -10.42
N LEU A 74 12.19 9.49 -9.74
CA LEU A 74 12.86 8.61 -8.78
C LEU A 74 12.08 8.45 -7.46
N VAL A 75 11.27 9.45 -7.09
CA VAL A 75 10.49 9.41 -5.84
C VAL A 75 9.06 8.90 -6.04
N MET A 76 8.51 9.06 -7.24
CA MET A 76 7.15 8.63 -7.58
C MET A 76 7.02 7.10 -7.61
N PRO A 77 5.84 6.55 -7.25
CA PRO A 77 5.52 5.15 -7.50
C PRO A 77 5.66 4.80 -8.99
N SER A 78 6.28 3.67 -9.30
CA SER A 78 6.44 3.19 -10.67
C SER A 78 5.92 1.76 -10.81
N VAL A 79 5.57 1.35 -12.04
CA VAL A 79 5.10 0.00 -12.34
C VAL A 79 6.14 -1.04 -11.94
N GLU A 80 7.41 -0.76 -12.20
CA GLU A 80 8.54 -1.64 -11.85
C GLU A 80 8.62 -1.84 -10.35
N ARG A 81 8.48 -0.76 -9.56
CA ARG A 81 8.50 -0.83 -8.09
C ARG A 81 7.30 -1.58 -7.54
N ILE A 82 6.12 -1.41 -8.13
CA ILE A 82 4.91 -2.16 -7.75
C ILE A 82 5.12 -3.65 -8.01
N VAL A 83 5.56 -4.03 -9.21
CA VAL A 83 5.80 -5.44 -9.58
C VAL A 83 6.88 -6.07 -8.71
N ALA A 84 7.99 -5.36 -8.48
CA ALA A 84 9.07 -5.84 -7.61
C ALA A 84 8.56 -6.08 -6.19
N THR A 85 7.78 -5.14 -5.63
CA THR A 85 7.20 -5.26 -4.29
C THR A 85 6.25 -6.45 -4.18
N VAL A 86 5.41 -6.69 -5.19
CA VAL A 86 4.49 -7.84 -5.21
C VAL A 86 5.25 -9.16 -5.28
N LYS A 87 6.32 -9.24 -6.06
CA LYS A 87 7.15 -10.45 -6.21
C LYS A 87 8.00 -10.76 -4.97
N ASP A 88 8.42 -9.74 -4.24
CA ASP A 88 9.25 -9.87 -3.02
C ASP A 88 8.44 -10.26 -1.77
N LEU A 89 7.09 -10.26 -1.84
CA LEU A 89 6.26 -10.63 -0.70
C LEU A 89 6.53 -12.08 -0.25
N PRO A 90 7.04 -12.29 0.98
CA PRO A 90 7.24 -13.63 1.50
C PRO A 90 5.89 -14.26 1.88
N ASP A 91 5.82 -15.58 1.87
CA ASP A 91 4.73 -16.30 2.50
C ASP A 91 5.13 -16.69 3.93
N LEU A 92 4.43 -16.13 4.93
CA LEU A 92 4.70 -16.36 6.34
C LEU A 92 4.01 -17.62 6.88
N ARG A 93 3.22 -18.32 6.05
CA ARG A 93 2.53 -19.56 6.43
C ARG A 93 3.04 -20.80 5.69
N ALA A 94 4.14 -20.66 4.95
CA ALA A 94 4.84 -21.77 4.30
C ALA A 94 5.66 -22.59 5.30
#